data_AF-A0AAW5ELP1-F1
#
_entry.id   AF-A0AAW5ELP1-F1
#
_cell.length_a   1.000
_cell.length_b   1.000
_cell.length_c   1.000
_cell.angle_alpha   90.00
_cell.angle_beta   90.00
_cell.angle_gamma   90.00
#
_symmetry.space_group_name_H-M   'P 1'
#
loop_
_entity.id
_entity.type
_entity.pdbx_description
1 polymer ?
#
loop_
_entity_poly.entity_id
_entity_poly.type
_entity_poly.pdbx_seq_one_letter_code
_entity_poly.pdbx_strand_id
1 'polypeptide(L)'
;YCELEAQKPQEKQDEIVSVEEIILEVQGALEKNVPFDFLTLTANGEPSLYPHLDELISSLRKIAKDKKLLILSNGTVVLDQDKFNTLLKLDVVKFSLDSAISKTFYRIDRALK
;
A
#
# COMPACT_ATOMS: atom_id res chain seq x y z
N TYR A 1 -10.84 3.81 -14.47
CA TYR A 1 -11.81 4.79 -13.97
C TYR A 1 -11.47 4.97 -12.50
N CYS A 2 -10.87 6.11 -12.16
CA CYS A 2 -10.64 6.57 -10.80
C CYS A 2 -11.37 7.90 -10.71
N GLU A 3 -12.07 8.16 -9.61
CA GLU A 3 -12.76 9.44 -9.37
C GLU A 3 -11.76 10.60 -9.16
N LEU A 4 -10.46 10.27 -9.09
CA LEU A 4 -9.36 11.21 -8.98
C LEU A 4 -8.85 11.62 -10.36
N GLU A 5 -8.49 12.90 -10.50
CA GLU A 5 -7.86 13.42 -11.71
C GLU A 5 -6.59 12.62 -12.06
N ALA A 6 -6.34 12.44 -13.36
CA ALA A 6 -5.20 11.67 -13.85
C ALA A 6 -3.88 12.28 -13.36
N GLN A 7 -3.22 11.60 -12.41
CA GLN A 7 -1.93 12.01 -11.89
C GLN A 7 -0.78 11.34 -12.66
N LYS A 8 0.39 12.00 -12.67
CA LYS A 8 1.60 11.41 -13.23
C LYS A 8 2.05 10.25 -12.33
N PRO A 9 2.64 9.19 -12.91
CA PRO A 9 3.34 8.17 -12.14
C PRO A 9 4.37 8.82 -11.21
N GLN A 10 4.36 8.42 -9.94
CA GLN A 10 5.29 8.90 -8.94
C GLN A 10 6.36 7.85 -8.67
N GLU A 11 7.63 8.23 -8.75
CA GLU A 11 8.76 7.38 -8.35
C GLU A 11 8.87 7.27 -6.82
N LYS A 12 8.38 8.29 -6.11
CA LYS A 12 8.46 8.45 -4.66
C LYS A 12 7.22 9.18 -4.15
N GLN A 13 6.89 8.97 -2.90
CA GLN A 13 5.79 9.67 -2.24
C GLN A 13 6.25 11.10 -1.87
N ASP A 14 5.52 12.12 -2.34
CA ASP A 14 5.90 13.54 -2.17
C ASP A 14 5.76 14.02 -0.71
N GLU A 15 4.76 13.50 0.01
CA GLU A 15 4.57 13.73 1.45
C GLU A 15 4.67 12.40 2.20
N ILE A 16 5.78 12.23 2.92
CA ILE A 16 6.06 11.05 3.72
C ILE A 16 5.58 11.34 5.14
N VAL A 17 4.42 10.81 5.50
CA VAL A 17 3.93 10.80 6.88
C VAL A 17 4.83 9.89 7.71
N SER A 18 5.17 10.28 8.94
CA SER A 18 5.98 9.46 9.83
C SER A 18 5.25 8.18 10.25
N VAL A 19 6.00 7.11 10.56
CA VAL A 19 5.39 5.86 11.04
C VAL A 19 4.66 6.12 12.36
N GLU A 20 5.26 6.92 13.24
CA GLU A 20 4.70 7.27 14.54
C GLU A 20 3.33 7.94 14.43
N GLU A 21 3.19 8.89 13.51
CA GLU A 21 1.92 9.59 13.27
C GLU A 21 0.84 8.63 12.75
N ILE A 22 1.18 7.75 11.79
CA ILE A 22 0.23 6.74 11.31
C ILE A 22 -0.19 5.79 12.45
N ILE A 23 0.76 5.35 13.28
CA ILE A 23 0.48 4.46 14.40
C ILE A 23 -0.43 5.14 15.43
N LEU A 24 -0.20 6.41 15.76
CA LEU A 24 -1.06 7.16 16.68
C LEU A 24 -2.50 7.26 16.17
N GLU A 25 -2.70 7.60 14.90
CA GLU A 25 -4.03 7.67 14.29
C GLU A 25 -4.74 6.29 14.28
N VAL A 26 -4.00 5.23 13.93
CA VAL A 26 -4.56 3.87 13.93
C VAL A 26 -4.93 3.43 15.35
N GLN A 27 -4.10 3.71 16.36
CA GLN A 27 -4.44 3.42 17.76
C GLN A 27 -5.72 4.14 18.18
N GLY A 28 -5.86 5.43 17.86
CA GLY A 28 -7.08 6.19 18.16
C GLY A 28 -8.32 5.64 17.45
N ALA A 29 -8.16 5.04 16.25
CA ALA A 29 -9.25 4.34 15.58
C ALA A 29 -9.60 2.99 16.23
N LEU A 30 -8.60 2.23 16.66
CA LEU A 30 -8.78 0.94 17.36
C LEU A 30 -9.52 1.11 18.69
N GLU A 31 -9.22 2.18 19.45
CA GLU A 31 -9.88 2.50 20.72
C GLU A 31 -11.40 2.73 20.59
N LYS A 32 -11.88 3.08 19.39
CA LYS A 32 -13.32 3.24 19.11
C LYS A 32 -14.06 1.91 19.07
N ASN A 33 -13.37 0.77 19.13
CA ASN A 33 -13.93 -0.58 19.15
C ASN A 33 -14.91 -0.86 17.99
N VAL A 34 -14.67 -0.25 16.83
CA VAL A 34 -15.44 -0.53 15.62
C VAL A 34 -15.08 -1.95 15.14
N PRO A 35 -16.06 -2.83 14.84
CA PRO A 35 -15.77 -4.17 14.35
C PRO A 35 -15.30 -4.13 12.89
N PHE A 36 -14.15 -4.75 12.62
CA PHE A 36 -13.63 -4.97 11.27
C PHE A 36 -12.67 -6.17 11.25
N ASP A 37 -12.45 -6.71 10.05
CA ASP A 37 -11.59 -7.88 9.80
C ASP A 37 -10.21 -7.52 9.22
N PHE A 38 -10.17 -6.47 8.39
CA PHE A 38 -8.97 -6.05 7.66
C PHE A 38 -8.61 -4.59 7.95
N LEU A 39 -7.34 -4.35 8.24
CA LEU A 39 -6.71 -3.03 8.13
C LEU A 39 -6.03 -2.95 6.76
N THR A 40 -6.49 -2.03 5.92
CA THR A 40 -6.03 -1.90 4.53
C THR A 40 -5.09 -0.71 4.36
N LEU A 41 -3.90 -0.96 3.83
CA LEU A 41 -2.93 0.04 3.41
C LEU A 41 -3.26 0.47 1.97
N THR A 42 -3.44 1.78 1.79
CA THR A 42 -3.74 2.44 0.51
C THR A 42 -3.05 3.80 0.47
N ALA A 43 -2.87 4.37 -0.73
CA ALA A 43 -2.34 5.72 -0.93
C ALA A 43 -2.96 6.35 -2.17
N ASN A 44 -2.85 7.68 -2.32
CA ASN A 44 -3.19 8.36 -3.57
C ASN A 44 -2.23 7.99 -4.72
N GLY A 45 -1.05 7.45 -4.40
CA GLY A 45 -0.11 6.81 -5.31
C GLY A 45 0.02 5.31 -5.03
N GLU A 46 1.22 4.77 -5.20
CA GLU A 46 1.49 3.36 -4.92
C GLU A 46 1.96 3.19 -3.45
N PRO A 47 1.16 2.56 -2.56
CA PRO A 47 1.52 2.44 -1.14
C PRO A 47 2.77 1.59 -0.92
N SER A 48 3.13 0.70 -1.84
CA SER A 48 4.36 -0.09 -1.74
C SER A 48 5.65 0.72 -2.00
N LEU A 49 5.53 1.98 -2.47
CA LEU A 49 6.63 2.93 -2.59
C LEU A 49 6.91 3.71 -1.30
N TYR A 50 6.12 3.52 -0.24
CA TYR A 50 6.36 4.18 1.04
C TYR A 50 7.70 3.73 1.63
N PRO A 51 8.64 4.65 1.92
CA PRO A 51 10.02 4.30 2.26
C PRO A 51 10.16 3.54 3.59
N HIS A 52 9.20 3.72 4.50
CA HIS A 52 9.20 3.07 5.82
C HIS A 52 8.16 1.94 5.91
N LEU A 53 7.78 1.32 4.77
CA LEU A 53 6.73 0.31 4.74
C LEU A 53 7.02 -0.90 5.63
N ASP A 54 8.28 -1.36 5.66
CA ASP A 54 8.66 -2.50 6.48
C ASP A 54 8.48 -2.24 7.97
N GLU A 55 8.90 -1.05 8.40
CA GLU A 55 8.73 -0.57 9.76
C GLU A 55 7.26 -0.37 10.09
N LEU A 56 6.49 0.25 9.18
CA LEU A 56 5.07 0.46 9.34
C LEU A 56 4.31 -0.86 9.52
N ILE A 57 4.53 -1.85 8.65
CA ILE A 57 3.88 -3.16 8.76
C ILE A 57 4.23 -3.82 10.10
N SER A 58 5.51 -3.77 10.49
CA SER A 58 5.98 -4.33 11.74
C SER A 58 5.34 -3.66 12.96
N SER A 59 5.13 -2.34 12.91
CA SER A 59 4.47 -1.57 13.97
C SER A 59 2.95 -1.81 14.00
N LEU A 60 2.31 -1.87 12.83
CA LEU A 60 0.88 -2.21 12.71
C LEU A 60 0.56 -3.60 13.27
N ARG A 61 1.40 -4.61 12.99
CA ARG A 61 1.22 -5.96 13.57
C ARG A 61 1.27 -5.98 15.10
N LYS A 62 2.00 -5.06 15.73
CA LYS A 62 2.08 -4.97 17.20
C LYS A 62 0.78 -4.45 17.82
N ILE A 63 0.09 -3.54 17.12
CA ILE A 63 -1.12 -2.86 17.65
C ILE A 63 -2.43 -3.51 17.17
N ALA A 64 -2.47 -4.07 15.96
CA ALA A 64 -3.65 -4.65 15.33
C ALA A 64 -3.58 -6.19 15.33
N LYS A 65 -3.24 -6.79 16.48
CA LYS A 65 -2.83 -8.21 16.61
C LYS A 65 -3.86 -9.23 16.10
N ASP A 66 -5.15 -8.92 16.22
CA ASP A 66 -6.25 -9.79 15.81
C ASP A 66 -6.78 -9.48 14.40
N LYS A 67 -6.21 -8.47 13.72
CA LYS A 67 -6.67 -7.99 12.42
C LYS A 67 -5.74 -8.44 11.32
N LYS A 68 -6.30 -8.66 10.14
CA LYS A 68 -5.51 -8.96 8.93
C LYS A 68 -5.02 -7.66 8.31
N LEU A 69 -3.76 -7.64 7.91
CA LEU A 69 -3.17 -6.54 7.14
C LEU A 69 -3.28 -6.85 5.65
N LEU A 70 -3.82 -5.89 4.90
CA LEU A 70 -3.98 -5.97 3.45
C LEU A 70 -3.38 -4.74 2.78
N ILE A 71 -2.72 -4.89 1.63
CA ILE A 71 -2.30 -3.76 0.80
C ILE A 71 -2.95 -3.84 -0.59
N LEU A 72 -3.34 -2.68 -1.13
CA LEU A 72 -3.75 -2.52 -2.51
C LEU A 72 -2.57 -1.98 -3.31
N SER A 73 -2.05 -2.74 -4.27
CA SER A 73 -0.85 -2.37 -5.02
C SER A 73 -1.07 -2.52 -6.52
N ASN A 74 -0.47 -1.66 -7.33
CA ASN A 74 -0.35 -1.85 -8.78
C ASN A 74 0.83 -2.78 -9.15
N GLY A 75 1.61 -3.25 -8.17
CA GLY A 75 2.72 -4.16 -8.38
C GLY A 75 4.03 -3.50 -8.82
N THR A 76 4.15 -2.17 -8.79
CA THR A 76 5.37 -1.44 -9.23
C THR A 76 6.66 -1.99 -8.62
N VAL A 77 6.62 -2.44 -7.37
CA VAL A 77 7.82 -2.80 -6.61
C VAL A 77 8.09 -4.30 -6.51
N VAL A 78 7.28 -5.16 -7.14
CA VAL A 78 7.39 -6.62 -6.91
C VAL A 78 8.71 -7.23 -7.41
N LEU A 79 9.42 -6.54 -8.30
CA LEU A 79 10.73 -6.95 -8.82
C LEU A 79 11.90 -6.51 -7.93
N ASP A 80 11.65 -5.65 -6.95
CA ASP A 80 12.62 -5.25 -5.93
C ASP A 80 12.54 -6.26 -4.78
N GLN A 81 13.63 -6.98 -4.54
CA GLN A 81 13.65 -8.11 -3.60
C GLN A 81 13.36 -7.67 -2.16
N ASP A 82 13.83 -6.50 -1.74
CA ASP A 82 13.64 -6.01 -0.36
C ASP A 82 12.19 -5.59 -0.15
N LYS A 83 11.60 -4.92 -1.15
CA LYS A 83 10.19 -4.55 -1.12
C LYS A 83 9.28 -5.77 -1.25
N PHE A 84 9.64 -6.75 -2.07
CA PHE A 84 8.93 -8.02 -2.15
C PHE A 84 8.91 -8.75 -0.79
N ASN A 85 10.06 -8.84 -0.12
CA ASN A 85 10.15 -9.42 1.23
C ASN A 85 9.30 -8.65 2.26
N THR A 86 9.22 -7.34 2.11
CA THR A 86 8.33 -6.49 2.92
C THR A 86 6.86 -6.85 2.70
N LEU A 87 6.44 -7.03 1.44
CA LEU A 87 5.06 -7.41 1.10
C LEU A 87 4.67 -8.79 1.65
N LEU A 88 5.62 -9.74 1.74
CA LEU A 88 5.38 -11.06 2.35
C LEU A 88 5.03 -11.00 3.84
N LYS A 89 5.29 -9.87 4.52
CA LYS A 89 4.87 -9.66 5.90
C LYS A 89 3.39 -9.32 6.03
N LEU A 90 2.63 -9.15 4.96
CA LEU A 90 1.18 -8.89 4.98
C LEU A 90 0.38 -10.18 4.87
N ASP A 91 -0.87 -10.16 5.32
CA ASP A 91 -1.75 -11.33 5.20
C ASP A 91 -2.36 -11.42 3.81
N VAL A 92 -2.59 -10.27 3.14
CA VAL A 92 -3.08 -10.21 1.77
C VAL A 92 -2.38 -9.08 1.00
N VAL A 93 -1.87 -9.42 -0.19
CA VAL A 93 -1.38 -8.45 -1.16
C VAL A 93 -2.29 -8.52 -2.38
N LYS A 94 -3.09 -7.47 -2.61
CA LYS A 94 -4.01 -7.43 -3.75
C LYS A 94 -3.40 -6.56 -4.86
N PHE A 95 -3.04 -7.22 -5.96
CA PHE A 95 -2.57 -6.53 -7.15
C PHE A 95 -3.73 -6.09 -8.05
N SER A 96 -3.69 -4.83 -8.47
CA SER A 96 -4.53 -4.30 -9.53
C SER A 96 -3.85 -4.54 -10.87
N LEU A 97 -4.58 -5.11 -11.83
CA LEU A 97 -4.08 -5.37 -13.19
C LEU A 97 -5.05 -4.76 -14.19
N ASP A 98 -4.62 -3.68 -14.85
CA ASP A 98 -5.45 -2.98 -15.83
C ASP A 98 -5.62 -3.75 -17.14
N SER A 99 -4.63 -4.58 -17.51
CA SER A 99 -4.73 -5.44 -18.68
C SER A 99 -3.78 -6.62 -18.63
N ALA A 100 -4.28 -7.81 -18.99
CA ALA A 100 -3.46 -9.01 -19.16
C ALA A 100 -2.72 -9.05 -20.51
N ILE A 101 -2.96 -8.11 -21.42
CA ILE A 101 -2.32 -8.04 -22.73
C ILE A 101 -1.31 -6.89 -22.72
N SER A 102 -0.03 -7.17 -22.96
CA SER A 102 1.05 -6.19 -22.86
C SER A 102 0.78 -4.91 -23.67
N LYS A 103 0.26 -5.05 -24.90
CA LYS A 103 -0.05 -3.90 -25.78
C LYS A 103 -1.07 -2.95 -25.16
N THR A 104 -2.10 -3.46 -24.49
CA THR A 104 -3.13 -2.63 -23.84
C THR A 104 -2.73 -2.23 -22.44
N PHE A 105 -1.91 -3.04 -21.76
CA PHE A 105 -1.28 -2.68 -20.50
C PHE A 105 -0.47 -1.39 -20.65
N TYR A 106 0.52 -1.33 -21.54
CA TYR A 106 1.32 -0.11 -21.77
C TYR A 106 0.55 1.08 -22.36
N ARG A 107 -0.70 0.88 -22.81
CA ARG A 107 -1.59 1.97 -23.24
C ARG A 107 -2.36 2.59 -22.08
N ILE A 108 -2.69 1.78 -21.07
CA ILE A 108 -3.52 2.17 -19.93
C ILE A 108 -2.62 2.52 -18.75
N ASP A 109 -1.74 1.59 -18.40
CA ASP A 109 -0.71 1.77 -17.40
C ASP A 109 0.46 2.58 -18.00
N ARG A 110 0.72 3.72 -17.38
CA ARG A 110 1.80 4.65 -17.76
C ARG A 110 3.01 4.45 -16.86
N ALA A 111 3.31 3.21 -16.47
CA ALA A 111 4.49 2.88 -15.65
C ALA A 111 5.75 3.63 -16.12
N LEU A 112 6.54 4.10 -15.15
CA LEU A 112 7.79 4.81 -15.41
C LEU A 112 8.72 3.92 -16.22
N LYS A 113 9.26 4.45 -17.32
CA LYS A 113 10.25 3.77 -18.17
C LYS A 113 11.64 3.88 -17.58
#